data_AF-A0A3D4CK23-F1
#
_entry.id   AF-A0A3D4CK23-F1
#
_cell.length_a   1.000
_cell.length_b   1.000
_cell.length_c   1.000
_cell.angle_alpha   90.00
_cell.angle_beta   90.00
_cell.angle_gamma   90.00
#
_symmetry.space_group_name_H-M   'P 1'
#
loop_
_entity.id
_entity.type
_entity.pdbx_description
1 polymer ?
#
loop_
_entity_poly.entity_id
_entity_poly.type
_entity_poly.pdbx_seq_one_letter_code
_entity_poly.pdbx_strand_id
1 'polypeptide(L)'
;MGNRIKIELEMLKENRPINIGELRLEMKNRNVLEVTGWSQYKNFDNLTKQKTLNELKELKDLFIKIVNAFPTLKNFIVNKSIIFNLYFDDYGKASIPICSEKNCKVEWMINLK
;
A
#
# COMPACT_ATOMS: atom_id res chain seq x y z
N MET A 1 18.66 12.91 1.47
CA MET A 1 17.67 11.82 1.30
C MET A 1 17.89 10.63 2.24
N GLY A 2 19.11 10.11 2.40
CA GLY A 2 19.36 8.91 3.24
C GLY A 2 19.01 9.01 4.74
N ASN A 3 18.95 10.20 5.35
CA ASN A 3 18.54 10.36 6.76
C ASN A 3 17.02 10.33 6.96
N ARG A 4 16.22 10.70 5.95
CA ARG A 4 14.76 10.79 6.07
C ARG A 4 14.12 9.40 6.14
N ILE A 5 14.53 8.49 5.24
CA ILE A 5 14.05 7.10 5.21
C ILE A 5 14.39 6.34 6.50
N LYS A 6 15.52 6.68 7.16
CA LYS A 6 15.89 6.08 8.45
C LYS A 6 14.92 6.50 9.54
N ILE A 7 14.60 7.79 9.64
CA ILE A 7 13.62 8.31 10.61
C ILE A 7 12.24 7.70 10.36
N GLU A 8 11.80 7.67 9.10
CA GLU A 8 10.53 7.05 8.72
C GLU A 8 10.52 5.55 9.08
N LEU A 9 11.61 4.82 8.87
CA LEU A 9 11.68 3.40 9.27
C LEU A 9 11.62 3.21 10.79
N GLU A 10 12.25 4.08 11.59
CA GLU A 10 12.10 4.04 13.06
C GLU A 10 10.66 4.31 13.48
N MET A 11 9.98 5.28 12.84
CA MET A 11 8.54 5.51 13.06
C MET A 11 7.71 4.26 12.76
N LEU A 12 7.99 3.58 11.65
CA LEU A 12 7.29 2.35 11.28
C LEU A 12 7.52 1.21 12.28
N LYS A 13 8.74 1.08 12.82
CA LYS A 13 9.06 0.12 13.90
C LYS A 13 8.29 0.42 15.19
N GLU A 14 8.01 1.69 15.45
CA GLU A 14 7.18 2.16 16.57
C GLU A 14 5.67 2.09 16.28
N ASN A 15 5.26 1.40 15.21
CA ASN A 15 3.89 1.29 14.71
C ASN A 15 3.24 2.64 14.34
N ARG A 16 4.05 3.65 14.00
CA ARG A 16 3.53 4.88 13.39
C ARG A 16 3.49 4.73 11.87
N PRO A 17 2.36 5.04 11.21
CA PRO A 17 2.29 5.02 9.76
C PRO A 17 3.28 6.00 9.14
N ILE A 18 3.83 5.63 7.99
CA ILE A 18 4.71 6.48 7.19
C ILE A 18 4.24 6.57 5.76
N ASN A 19 4.56 7.68 5.10
CA ASN A 19 4.33 7.86 3.67
C ASN A 19 5.67 7.83 2.94
N ILE A 20 5.82 6.94 1.96
CA ILE A 20 6.97 6.88 1.06
C ILE A 20 6.46 7.07 -0.36
N GLY A 21 6.63 8.28 -0.89
CA GLY A 21 6.01 8.66 -2.15
C GLY A 21 4.49 8.63 -2.04
N GLU A 22 3.85 7.85 -2.91
CA GLU A 22 2.38 7.68 -2.98
C GLU A 22 1.87 6.50 -2.14
N LEU A 23 2.77 5.79 -1.45
CA LEU A 23 2.41 4.65 -0.60
C LEU A 23 2.39 5.05 0.87
N ARG A 24 1.36 4.59 1.58
CA ARG A 24 1.34 4.59 3.04
C ARG A 24 1.67 3.19 3.54
N LEU A 25 2.65 3.10 4.44
CA LEU A 25 3.06 1.87 5.11
C LEU A 25 2.65 1.94 6.57
N GLU A 26 2.04 0.86 7.06
CA GLU A 26 1.57 0.77 8.44
C GLU A 26 1.71 -0.66 8.97
N MET A 27 2.15 -0.81 10.20
CA MET A 27 2.20 -2.10 10.86
C MET A 27 0.83 -2.41 11.46
N LYS A 28 0.09 -3.38 10.89
CA LYS A 28 -1.15 -3.89 11.50
C LYS A 28 -0.88 -4.58 12.83
N ASN A 29 0.23 -5.31 12.89
CA ASN A 29 0.80 -5.92 14.08
C ASN A 29 2.28 -6.22 13.80
N ARG A 30 3.01 -6.81 14.76
CA ARG A 30 4.47 -7.06 14.63
C ARG A 30 4.88 -7.83 13.36
N ASN A 31 3.99 -8.63 12.77
CA ASN A 31 4.30 -9.53 11.66
C ASN A 31 3.58 -9.17 10.35
N VAL A 32 2.70 -8.18 10.34
CA VAL A 32 1.89 -7.82 9.17
C VAL A 32 2.09 -6.35 8.83
N LEU A 33 2.67 -6.10 7.66
CA LEU A 33 2.76 -4.77 7.05
C LEU A 33 1.58 -4.59 6.11
N GLU A 34 0.86 -3.48 6.27
CA GLU A 34 -0.13 -3.00 5.31
C GLU A 34 0.51 -1.93 4.44
N VAL A 35 0.36 -2.07 3.13
CA VAL A 35 0.82 -1.13 2.11
C VAL A 35 -0.41 -0.62 1.38
N THR A 36 -0.70 0.66 1.58
CA THR A 36 -1.90 1.30 1.04
C THR A 36 -1.50 2.29 -0.06
N GLY A 37 -2.23 2.22 -1.16
CA GLY A 37 -2.19 3.22 -2.23
C GLY A 37 -3.60 3.62 -2.65
N TRP A 38 -3.67 4.65 -3.48
CA TRP A 38 -4.94 5.22 -3.95
C TRP A 38 -5.07 5.08 -5.46
N SER A 39 -6.28 4.74 -5.89
CA SER A 39 -6.66 4.71 -7.29
C SER A 39 -6.49 6.10 -7.91
N GLN A 40 -5.99 6.11 -9.14
CA GLN A 40 -5.79 7.32 -9.93
C GLN A 40 -7.07 7.73 -10.69
N TYR A 41 -8.10 6.88 -10.68
CA TYR A 41 -9.40 7.23 -11.22
C TYR A 41 -10.10 8.22 -10.31
N LYS A 42 -10.50 9.38 -10.85
CA LYS A 42 -11.21 10.43 -10.11
C LYS A 42 -12.72 10.17 -10.00
N ASN A 43 -13.28 9.44 -10.96
CA ASN A 43 -14.69 9.06 -10.95
C ASN A 43 -14.79 7.58 -10.57
N PHE A 44 -15.50 7.31 -9.49
CA PHE A 44 -15.74 5.97 -8.97
C PHE A 44 -16.39 5.05 -10.02
N ASP A 45 -17.28 5.59 -10.87
CA ASP A 45 -17.97 4.82 -11.92
C ASP A 45 -17.03 4.28 -13.00
N ASN A 46 -15.82 4.84 -13.11
CA ASN A 46 -14.81 4.37 -14.04
C ASN A 46 -14.02 3.17 -13.52
N LEU A 47 -14.18 2.81 -12.25
CA LEU A 47 -13.55 1.63 -11.66
C LEU A 47 -14.24 0.36 -12.16
N THR A 48 -13.42 -0.59 -12.58
CA THR A 48 -13.83 -1.96 -12.91
C THR A 48 -12.85 -2.90 -12.23
N LYS A 49 -13.25 -4.16 -12.02
CA LYS A 49 -12.34 -5.14 -11.41
C LYS A 49 -11.00 -5.23 -12.15
N GLN A 50 -11.03 -5.21 -13.47
CA GLN A 50 -9.81 -5.29 -14.27
C GLN A 50 -8.89 -4.06 -14.06
N LYS A 51 -9.46 -2.85 -14.03
CA LYS A 51 -8.68 -1.62 -13.82
C LYS A 51 -8.06 -1.60 -12.42
N THR A 52 -8.84 -1.96 -11.41
CA THR A 52 -8.35 -2.06 -10.03
C THR A 52 -7.24 -3.10 -9.90
N LEU A 53 -7.36 -4.27 -10.55
CA LEU A 53 -6.30 -5.29 -10.52
C LEU A 53 -5.02 -4.79 -11.19
N ASN A 54 -5.12 -4.00 -12.25
CA ASN A 54 -3.97 -3.36 -12.89
C ASN A 54 -3.31 -2.33 -11.94
N GLU A 55 -4.09 -1.43 -11.32
CA GLU A 55 -3.56 -0.46 -10.35
C GLU A 55 -2.94 -1.14 -9.14
N LEU A 56 -3.54 -2.23 -8.64
CA LEU A 56 -2.98 -3.01 -7.55
C LEU A 56 -1.64 -3.67 -7.93
N LYS A 57 -1.49 -4.12 -9.18
CA LYS A 57 -0.21 -4.60 -9.70
C LYS A 57 0.83 -3.49 -9.75
N GLU A 58 0.47 -2.32 -10.25
CA GLU A 58 1.37 -1.14 -10.32
C GLU A 58 1.82 -0.69 -8.92
N LEU A 59 0.91 -0.70 -7.94
CA LEU A 59 1.20 -0.44 -6.53
C LEU A 59 2.22 -1.44 -5.97
N LYS A 60 2.04 -2.74 -6.23
CA LYS A 60 3.00 -3.79 -5.83
C LYS A 60 4.37 -3.59 -6.48
N ASP A 61 4.39 -3.26 -7.78
CA ASP A 61 5.63 -2.99 -8.51
C ASP A 61 6.36 -1.75 -7.95
N LEU A 62 5.62 -0.69 -7.59
CA LEU A 62 6.17 0.50 -6.93
C LEU A 62 6.76 0.15 -5.56
N PHE A 63 6.05 -0.64 -4.76
CA PHE A 63 6.54 -1.09 -3.46
C PHE A 63 7.84 -1.91 -3.60
N ILE A 64 7.90 -2.83 -4.58
CA ILE A 64 9.12 -3.61 -4.85
C ILE A 64 10.29 -2.70 -5.24
N LYS A 65 10.05 -1.67 -6.07
CA LYS A 65 11.09 -0.67 -6.41
C LYS A 65 11.61 0.05 -5.16
N ILE A 66 10.72 0.48 -4.27
CA ILE A 66 11.09 1.12 -3.00
C ILE A 66 11.92 0.17 -2.12
N VAL A 67 11.46 -1.07 -1.93
CA VAL A 67 12.17 -2.09 -1.14
C VAL A 67 13.58 -2.35 -1.69
N ASN A 68 13.72 -2.46 -3.02
CA ASN A 68 15.02 -2.67 -3.65
C ASN A 68 15.95 -1.46 -3.54
N ALA A 69 15.41 -0.24 -3.48
CA ALA A 69 16.18 0.98 -3.28
C ALA A 69 16.68 1.16 -1.83
N PHE A 70 16.01 0.55 -0.85
CA PHE A 70 16.30 0.73 0.58
C PHE A 70 16.58 -0.60 1.29
N PRO A 71 17.87 -1.04 1.38
CA PRO A 71 18.25 -2.29 2.03
C PRO A 71 17.74 -2.43 3.47
N THR A 72 17.65 -1.33 4.22
CA THR A 72 17.14 -1.33 5.59
C THR A 72 15.65 -1.70 5.66
N LEU A 73 14.83 -1.19 4.72
CA LEU A 73 13.42 -1.57 4.62
C LEU A 73 13.29 -3.03 4.19
N LYS A 74 14.08 -3.46 3.20
CA LYS A 74 14.12 -4.87 2.76
C LYS A 74 14.41 -5.84 3.91
N ASN A 75 15.42 -5.53 4.72
CA ASN A 75 15.77 -6.34 5.89
C ASN A 75 14.67 -6.32 6.96
N PHE A 76 14.01 -5.18 7.16
CA PHE A 76 12.92 -5.06 8.14
C PHE A 76 11.71 -5.94 7.79
N ILE A 77 11.37 -6.05 6.51
CA ILE A 77 10.15 -6.75 6.06
C ILE A 77 10.34 -8.22 5.72
N VAL A 78 11.57 -8.74 5.71
CA VAL A 78 11.90 -10.08 5.17
C VAL A 78 11.06 -11.24 5.75
N ASN A 79 10.68 -11.14 7.03
CA ASN A 79 9.89 -12.17 7.73
C ASN A 79 8.45 -11.71 8.02
N LYS A 80 7.97 -10.69 7.31
CA LYS A 80 6.63 -10.12 7.51
C LYS A 80 5.71 -10.56 6.38
N SER A 81 4.45 -10.80 6.74
CA SER A 81 3.38 -10.86 5.76
C SER A 81 3.05 -9.45 5.28
N ILE A 82 2.74 -9.31 4.00
CA ILE A 82 2.38 -8.03 3.40
C ILE A 82 0.94 -8.11 2.89
N ILE A 83 0.16 -7.08 3.19
CA ILE A 83 -1.17 -6.88 2.65
C ILE A 83 -1.12 -5.62 1.81
N PHE A 84 -1.49 -5.72 0.53
CA PHE A 84 -1.62 -4.57 -0.35
C PHE A 84 -3.06 -4.12 -0.39
N ASN A 85 -3.32 -2.85 -0.13
CA ASN A 85 -4.66 -2.29 -0.17
C ASN A 85 -4.74 -1.19 -1.22
N LEU A 86 -5.81 -1.21 -2.02
CA LEU A 86 -6.15 -0.12 -2.91
C LEU A 86 -7.40 0.58 -2.40
N TYR A 87 -7.32 1.90 -2.27
CA TYR A 87 -8.41 2.77 -1.86
C TYR A 87 -8.79 3.73 -2.97
N PHE A 88 -10.01 4.24 -2.96
CA PHE A 88 -10.42 5.39 -3.74
C PHE A 88 -10.36 6.64 -2.85
N ASP A 89 -9.74 7.71 -3.33
CA ASP A 89 -9.81 9.02 -2.68
C ASP A 89 -11.00 9.80 -3.23
N ASP A 90 -12.01 10.04 -2.40
CA ASP A 90 -13.17 10.88 -2.75
C ASP A 90 -12.82 12.36 -2.59
N TYR A 91 -11.85 12.82 -3.40
CA TYR A 91 -11.39 14.20 -3.44
C TYR A 91 -11.00 14.73 -2.04
N GLY A 92 -10.28 13.92 -1.26
CA GLY A 92 -9.86 14.23 0.11
C GLY A 92 -10.96 14.18 1.17
N LYS A 93 -12.21 13.88 0.82
CA LYS A 93 -13.32 13.77 1.79
C LYS A 93 -13.33 12.45 2.54
N ALA A 94 -13.01 11.37 1.82
CA ALA A 94 -13.00 10.02 2.35
C ALA A 94 -12.01 9.14 1.59
N SER A 95 -11.46 8.13 2.29
CA SER A 95 -10.77 7.01 1.66
C SER A 95 -11.68 5.79 1.69
N ILE A 96 -12.13 5.35 0.52
CA ILE A 96 -13.05 4.22 0.36
C ILE A 96 -12.23 2.96 0.03
N PRO A 97 -12.28 1.89 0.83
CA PRO A 97 -11.54 0.66 0.51
C PRO A 97 -12.11 0.01 -0.76
N ILE A 98 -11.27 -0.33 -1.73
CA ILE A 98 -11.69 -1.02 -2.95
C ILE A 98 -11.44 -2.53 -2.83
N CYS A 99 -10.17 -2.89 -2.65
CA CYS A 99 -9.73 -4.27 -2.54
C CYS A 99 -8.44 -4.38 -1.72
N SER A 100 -8.22 -5.57 -1.18
CA SER A 100 -6.97 -5.96 -0.53
C SER A 100 -6.43 -7.24 -1.14
N GLU A 101 -5.12 -7.38 -1.24
CA GLU A 101 -4.46 -8.62 -1.63
C GLU A 101 -3.50 -9.11 -0.54
N LYS A 102 -3.68 -10.38 -0.15
CA LYS A 102 -2.77 -11.10 0.73
C LYS A 102 -2.58 -12.51 0.19
N ASN A 103 -1.33 -12.96 0.09
CA ASN A 103 -0.99 -14.30 -0.40
C ASN A 103 -1.65 -14.62 -1.76
N CYS A 104 -1.56 -13.68 -2.71
CA CYS A 104 -2.16 -13.75 -4.06
C CYS A 104 -3.69 -13.92 -4.09
N LYS A 105 -4.38 -13.74 -2.96
CA LYS A 105 -5.84 -13.73 -2.88
C LYS A 105 -6.33 -12.30 -2.75
N VAL A 106 -7.17 -11.89 -3.69
CA VAL A 106 -7.80 -10.57 -3.70
C VAL A 106 -9.16 -10.67 -3.01
N GLU A 107 -9.34 -9.84 -1.99
CA GLU A 107 -10.60 -9.61 -1.30
C GLU A 107 -11.17 -8.26 -1.77
N TRP A 108 -12.46 -8.23 -2.09
CA TRP A 108 -13.15 -7.03 -2.60
C TRP A 108 -14.05 -6.46 -1.51
N MET A 109 -13.91 -5.16 -1.24
CA MET A 109 -14.70 -4.45 -0.23
C MET A 109 -15.88 -3.71 -0.87
N ILE A 110 -15.84 -3.54 -2.19
CA ILE A 110 -16.91 -2.97 -3.00
C ILE A 110 -17.24 -3.90 -4.16
N ASN A 111 -18.49 -3.83 -4.62
CA ASN A 111 -18.92 -4.56 -5.82
C ASN A 111 -18.67 -3.70 -7.06
N LEU A 112 -17.60 -4.02 -7.80
CA LEU A 112 -17.30 -3.41 -9.10
C LEU A 112 -17.81 -4.27 -10.25
N LYS A 113 -18.08 -3.59 -11.37
CA LYS A 113 -18.34 -4.22 -12.67
C LYS A 113 -17.12 -4.97 -13.19
#